data_AF-A0A973BTM7-F1
#
_entry.id   AF-A0A973BTM7-F1
#
_cell.length_a   1.000
_cell.length_b   1.000
_cell.length_c   1.000
_cell.angle_alpha   90.00
_cell.angle_beta   90.00
_cell.angle_gamma   90.00
#
_symmetry.space_group_name_H-M   'P 1'
#
loop_
_entity.id
_entity.type
_entity.pdbx_description
1 polymer ?
#
loop_
_entity_poly.entity_id
_entity_poly.type
_entity_poly.pdbx_seq_one_letter_code
_entity_poly.pdbx_strand_id
1 'polypeptide(L)'
;MVPAGRARRLVALIGLMLGVLAAAGPAAAQDDGTPPTLPADTTRLIPIPAGCDAPDPAAVAFVGTVVGKDDVVQVVRFQIDQLRAGSANQWAIDGLIDVRYGIDYRFLDEGQQYLVGAGFDREVGALVSTVRPPAPTFGGNDVIGLQDTAVECPIIDDPVRTVNLDGSDVDSGVLSLLFDDQQVLLATLAVPTVIAMVAMVAIVILKGIAAVSMRGVFGLGRAALTPVPDHRAVRVRGHGDRKAVVAKAKESDRSTDESSSDGLVDSGAS
;
A
#
# COMPACT_ATOMS: atom_id res chain seq x y z
N MET A 1 -6.36 -49.40 -6.43
CA MET A 1 -6.15 -50.86 -6.34
C MET A 1 -6.54 -51.51 -7.67
N VAL A 2 -5.59 -52.27 -8.25
CA VAL A 2 -5.72 -53.31 -9.31
C VAL A 2 -6.02 -52.84 -10.77
N PRO A 3 -5.41 -53.51 -11.78
CA PRO A 3 -4.71 -52.84 -12.88
C PRO A 3 -5.06 -53.41 -14.29
N ALA A 4 -4.07 -53.28 -15.20
CA ALA A 4 -3.96 -53.88 -16.55
C ALA A 4 -4.70 -53.09 -17.64
N GLY A 5 -4.13 -52.84 -18.82
CA GLY A 5 -2.97 -53.41 -19.49
C GLY A 5 -3.27 -53.42 -21.00
N ARG A 6 -2.21 -53.60 -21.80
CA ARG A 6 -2.13 -53.74 -23.27
C ARG A 6 -1.90 -52.45 -24.04
N ALA A 7 -1.11 -52.38 -25.12
CA ALA A 7 -0.05 -53.18 -25.76
C ALA A 7 -0.07 -52.79 -27.26
N ARG A 8 1.10 -52.88 -27.90
CA ARG A 8 1.38 -52.84 -29.36
C ARG A 8 1.37 -51.42 -29.95
N ARG A 9 2.32 -51.00 -30.80
CA ARG A 9 3.04 -51.63 -31.95
C ARG A 9 4.42 -50.91 -32.07
N LEU A 10 5.60 -51.48 -32.30
CA LEU A 10 6.13 -52.52 -33.20
C LEU A 10 6.10 -52.13 -34.69
N VAL A 11 7.16 -51.46 -35.18
CA VAL A 11 7.71 -51.37 -36.57
C VAL A 11 9.06 -50.60 -36.44
N ALA A 12 10.19 -50.87 -37.09
CA ALA A 12 10.80 -52.02 -37.75
C ALA A 12 12.29 -51.65 -37.96
N LEU A 13 13.15 -52.66 -37.91
CA LEU A 13 14.59 -52.64 -38.20
C LEU A 13 14.87 -52.41 -39.69
N ILE A 14 15.83 -51.54 -40.00
CA ILE A 14 16.76 -51.57 -41.15
C ILE A 14 17.99 -50.80 -40.64
N GLY A 15 19.21 -51.30 -40.50
CA GLY A 15 19.96 -52.25 -41.33
C GLY A 15 21.07 -51.46 -42.04
N LEU A 16 22.33 -51.72 -41.70
CA LEU A 16 23.47 -52.00 -42.60
C LEU A 16 24.81 -51.55 -42.01
N MET A 17 25.64 -52.56 -41.73
CA MET A 17 27.08 -52.51 -41.50
C MET A 17 27.80 -52.08 -42.78
N LEU A 18 28.76 -51.16 -42.70
CA LEU A 18 29.89 -51.09 -43.63
C LEU A 18 31.06 -50.39 -42.93
N GLY A 19 32.12 -51.15 -42.65
CA GLY A 19 33.42 -50.59 -42.31
C GLY A 19 34.15 -50.12 -43.56
N VAL A 20 35.16 -49.25 -43.35
CA VAL A 20 36.51 -49.30 -43.93
C VAL A 20 37.14 -47.89 -43.98
N LEU A 21 38.45 -47.89 -43.72
CA LEU A 21 39.50 -46.91 -44.04
C LEU A 21 39.81 -45.80 -43.01
N ALA A 22 40.82 -46.11 -42.19
CA ALA A 22 41.71 -45.13 -41.60
C ALA A 22 42.52 -44.41 -42.70
N ALA A 23 42.44 -43.08 -42.71
CA ALA A 23 43.38 -42.21 -43.39
C ALA A 23 43.89 -41.18 -42.38
N ALA A 24 45.15 -41.36 -41.97
CA ALA A 24 45.90 -40.35 -41.23
C ALA A 24 46.22 -39.19 -42.19
N GLY A 25 45.58 -38.04 -41.96
CA GLY A 25 45.93 -36.75 -42.57
C GLY A 25 46.55 -35.84 -41.52
N PRO A 26 47.52 -34.97 -41.89
CA PRO A 26 48.30 -34.20 -40.95
C PRO A 26 47.44 -33.12 -40.28
N ALA A 27 47.66 -32.96 -38.98
CA ALA A 27 47.09 -31.91 -38.15
C ALA A 27 47.43 -30.53 -38.75
N ALA A 28 46.42 -29.86 -39.31
CA ALA A 28 46.42 -28.41 -39.37
C ALA A 28 46.19 -27.93 -37.93
N ALA A 29 47.21 -27.31 -37.35
CA ALA A 29 47.11 -26.62 -36.07
C ALA A 29 46.07 -25.51 -36.20
N GLN A 30 44.87 -25.74 -35.67
CA GLN A 30 43.96 -24.68 -35.30
C GLN A 30 44.52 -24.08 -34.02
N ASP A 31 45.03 -22.85 -34.14
CA ASP A 31 45.31 -21.96 -33.03
C ASP A 31 43.96 -21.55 -32.41
N ASP A 32 43.33 -22.48 -31.68
CA ASP A 32 42.18 -22.18 -30.86
C ASP A 32 42.68 -21.37 -29.66
N GLY A 33 42.63 -20.06 -29.82
CA GLY A 33 42.77 -19.08 -28.74
C GLY A 33 41.67 -19.25 -27.70
N THR A 34 41.72 -20.36 -26.98
CA THR A 34 40.87 -20.70 -25.84
C THR A 34 41.21 -19.70 -24.73
N PRO A 35 40.32 -18.78 -24.35
CA PRO A 35 40.50 -17.99 -23.14
C PRO A 35 40.63 -18.99 -21.97
N PRO A 36 41.47 -18.72 -20.96
CA PRO A 36 41.59 -19.61 -19.80
C PRO A 36 40.19 -19.84 -19.23
N THR A 37 39.68 -21.06 -19.38
CA THR A 37 38.42 -21.49 -18.75
C THR A 37 38.72 -21.59 -17.26
N LEU A 38 38.53 -20.47 -16.56
CA LEU A 38 38.52 -20.46 -15.10
C LEU A 38 37.40 -21.40 -14.65
N PRO A 39 37.63 -22.28 -13.67
CA PRO A 39 36.65 -23.28 -13.27
C PRO A 39 35.40 -22.58 -12.73
N ALA A 40 34.27 -22.75 -13.43
CA ALA A 40 32.97 -22.37 -12.90
C ALA A 40 32.64 -23.28 -11.70
N ASP A 41 32.07 -22.69 -10.64
CA ASP A 41 31.56 -23.47 -9.51
C ASP A 41 30.34 -24.28 -9.96
N THR A 42 30.54 -25.59 -10.15
CA THR A 42 29.51 -26.54 -10.63
C THR A 42 28.54 -26.98 -9.54
N THR A 43 28.73 -26.50 -8.30
CA THR A 43 27.82 -26.78 -7.18
C THR A 43 26.53 -25.96 -7.26
N ARG A 44 26.50 -24.93 -8.11
CA ARG A 44 25.37 -24.02 -8.30
C ARG A 44 24.64 -24.35 -9.61
N LEU A 45 23.31 -24.17 -9.62
CA LEU A 45 22.49 -24.37 -10.81
C LEU A 45 22.83 -23.37 -11.92
N ILE A 46 23.34 -22.20 -11.53
CA ILE A 46 23.82 -21.15 -12.43
C ILE A 46 25.34 -21.10 -12.28
N PRO A 47 26.12 -21.43 -13.33
CA PRO A 47 27.56 -21.33 -13.28
C PRO A 47 27.96 -19.86 -13.20
N ILE A 48 28.58 -19.46 -12.09
CA ILE A 48 29.06 -18.10 -11.88
C ILE A 48 30.50 -18.03 -12.41
N PRO A 49 30.80 -17.17 -13.41
CA PRO A 49 32.16 -16.98 -13.89
C PRO A 49 33.09 -16.49 -12.78
N ALA A 50 34.36 -16.89 -12.83
CA ALA A 50 35.36 -16.37 -11.91
C ALA A 50 35.52 -14.85 -12.12
N GLY A 51 35.43 -14.09 -11.02
CA GLY A 51 35.44 -12.63 -11.04
C GLY A 51 34.09 -11.98 -10.73
N CYS A 52 33.00 -12.76 -10.66
CA CYS A 52 31.69 -12.29 -10.21
C CYS A 52 31.48 -12.58 -8.71
N ASP A 53 30.87 -11.64 -7.99
CA ASP A 53 30.46 -11.84 -6.60
C ASP A 53 29.27 -12.82 -6.55
N ALA A 54 29.44 -13.90 -5.79
CA ALA A 54 28.46 -14.96 -5.67
C ALA A 54 27.81 -14.88 -4.28
N PRO A 55 26.47 -14.72 -4.18
CA PRO A 55 25.81 -14.63 -2.88
C PRO A 55 25.96 -15.94 -2.09
N ASP A 56 25.91 -15.84 -0.77
CA ASP A 56 25.97 -17.00 0.12
C ASP A 56 24.73 -17.89 -0.07
N PRO A 57 24.87 -19.22 -0.09
CA PRO A 57 23.73 -20.11 -0.29
C PRO A 57 22.80 -20.13 0.93
N ALA A 58 21.49 -20.19 0.69
CA ALA A 58 20.51 -20.44 1.74
C ALA A 58 20.67 -21.86 2.32
N ALA A 59 20.65 -21.96 3.64
CA ALA A 59 20.71 -23.23 4.35
C ALA A 59 19.36 -23.98 4.31
N VAL A 60 18.27 -23.21 4.28
CA VAL A 60 16.90 -23.71 4.15
C VAL A 60 16.03 -22.70 3.41
N ALA A 61 15.15 -23.18 2.54
CA ALA A 61 14.11 -22.38 1.92
C ALA A 61 12.75 -23.06 2.09
N PHE A 62 11.76 -22.33 2.60
CA PHE A 62 10.44 -22.87 2.88
C PHE A 62 9.36 -21.81 2.70
N VAL A 63 8.14 -22.26 2.43
CA VAL A 63 6.94 -21.46 2.56
C VAL A 63 6.44 -21.64 3.99
N GLY A 64 6.21 -20.53 4.70
CA GLY A 64 5.75 -20.60 6.08
C GLY A 64 4.91 -19.40 6.48
N THR A 65 4.05 -19.63 7.46
CA THR A 65 3.14 -18.64 8.04
C THR A 65 3.75 -18.06 9.31
N VAL A 66 3.74 -16.73 9.47
CA VAL A 66 4.23 -16.06 10.68
C VAL A 66 3.29 -16.36 11.85
N VAL A 67 3.79 -17.04 12.88
CA VAL A 67 3.02 -17.41 14.08
C VAL A 67 3.24 -16.41 15.21
N GLY A 68 4.40 -15.76 15.23
CA GLY A 68 4.70 -14.74 16.22
C GLY A 68 6.02 -14.06 15.97
N LYS A 69 6.15 -12.86 16.54
CA LYS A 69 7.35 -12.02 16.45
C LYS A 69 7.87 -11.71 17.85
N ASP A 70 9.18 -11.64 17.99
CA ASP A 70 9.85 -11.19 19.20
C ASP A 70 10.65 -9.92 18.90
N ASP A 71 10.16 -8.80 19.43
CA ASP A 71 10.73 -7.47 19.21
C ASP A 71 12.08 -7.27 19.90
N VAL A 72 12.37 -8.04 20.95
CA VAL A 72 13.59 -7.92 21.76
C VAL A 72 14.75 -8.62 21.06
N VAL A 73 14.54 -9.85 20.60
CA VAL A 73 15.57 -10.61 19.88
C VAL A 73 15.49 -10.46 18.36
N GLN A 74 14.47 -9.77 17.86
CA GLN A 74 14.25 -9.51 16.43
C GLN A 74 14.14 -10.80 15.61
N VAL A 75 13.48 -11.79 16.22
CA VAL A 75 13.25 -13.13 15.67
C VAL A 75 11.79 -13.23 15.27
N VAL A 76 11.55 -13.85 14.11
CA VAL A 76 10.23 -14.18 13.63
C VAL A 76 10.10 -15.70 13.62
N ARG A 77 9.04 -16.20 14.25
CA ARG A 77 8.69 -17.61 14.32
C ARG A 77 7.72 -17.95 13.20
N PHE A 78 8.09 -18.91 12.38
CA PHE A 78 7.26 -19.41 11.30
C PHE A 78 6.76 -20.82 11.59
N GLN A 79 5.53 -21.10 11.21
CA GLN A 79 5.07 -22.45 10.96
C GLN A 79 5.46 -22.85 9.53
N ILE A 80 6.19 -23.94 9.39
CA ILE A 80 6.60 -24.45 8.07
C ILE A 80 5.40 -25.13 7.41
N ASP A 81 4.92 -24.55 6.33
CA ASP A 81 3.83 -25.11 5.52
C ASP A 81 4.37 -26.02 4.42
N GLN A 82 5.49 -25.62 3.80
CA GLN A 82 6.13 -26.40 2.74
C GLN A 82 7.63 -26.15 2.66
N LEU A 83 8.43 -27.22 2.69
CA LEU A 83 9.87 -27.15 2.43
C LEU A 83 10.14 -27.09 0.91
N ARG A 84 10.98 -26.15 0.48
CA ARG A 84 11.38 -25.95 -0.93
C ARG A 84 12.81 -26.36 -1.21
N ALA A 85 13.74 -26.02 -0.32
CA ALA A 85 15.14 -26.41 -0.42
C ALA A 85 15.79 -26.54 0.97
N GLY A 86 16.88 -27.29 1.04
CA GLY A 86 17.60 -27.54 2.30
C GLY A 86 16.84 -28.49 3.24
N SER A 87 17.15 -28.42 4.54
CA SER A 87 16.55 -29.29 5.56
C SER A 87 16.27 -28.50 6.84
N ALA A 88 15.01 -28.39 7.24
CA ALA A 88 14.64 -27.67 8.46
C ALA A 88 14.93 -28.44 9.77
N ASN A 89 15.27 -29.73 9.69
CA ASN A 89 15.25 -30.65 10.85
C ASN A 89 16.17 -30.25 12.03
N GLN A 90 17.24 -29.51 11.77
CA GLN A 90 18.19 -29.09 12.81
C GLN A 90 17.84 -27.73 13.44
N TRP A 91 16.86 -27.02 12.88
CA TRP A 91 16.45 -25.69 13.32
C TRP A 91 14.97 -25.60 13.70
N ALA A 92 14.15 -26.53 13.23
CA ALA A 92 12.72 -26.56 13.48
C ALA A 92 12.35 -27.55 14.59
N ILE A 93 11.45 -27.14 15.47
CA ILE A 93 10.86 -27.96 16.54
C ILE A 93 9.35 -27.97 16.32
N ASP A 94 8.75 -29.15 16.22
CA ASP A 94 7.31 -29.34 15.94
C ASP A 94 6.79 -28.62 14.69
N GLY A 95 7.67 -28.40 13.70
CA GLY A 95 7.35 -27.66 12.47
C GLY A 95 7.38 -26.14 12.62
N LEU A 96 7.81 -25.62 13.78
CA LEU A 96 8.07 -24.21 13.99
C LEU A 96 9.56 -23.93 13.85
N ILE A 97 9.92 -22.84 13.18
CA ILE A 97 11.30 -22.43 12.93
C ILE A 97 11.47 -20.95 13.27
N ASP A 98 12.56 -20.65 13.96
CA ASP A 98 12.91 -19.30 14.39
C ASP A 98 13.99 -18.74 13.47
N VAL A 99 13.70 -17.61 12.83
CA VAL A 99 14.62 -16.93 11.91
C VAL A 99 14.79 -15.48 12.35
N ARG A 100 16.03 -15.00 12.41
CA ARG A 100 16.33 -13.63 12.83
C ARG A 100 16.40 -12.69 11.64
N TYR A 101 15.70 -11.56 11.74
CA TYR A 101 15.61 -10.55 10.68
C TYR A 101 16.28 -9.23 11.03
N GLY A 102 16.81 -9.10 12.25
CA GLY A 102 17.30 -7.82 12.73
C GLY A 102 16.19 -6.78 12.66
N ILE A 103 16.48 -5.56 12.22
CA ILE A 103 15.47 -4.49 12.10
C ILE A 103 14.33 -4.79 11.11
N ASP A 104 14.50 -5.77 10.21
CA ASP A 104 13.54 -6.08 9.14
C ASP A 104 12.37 -6.93 9.60
N TYR A 105 12.39 -7.43 10.85
CA TYR A 105 11.27 -8.18 11.43
C TYR A 105 9.94 -7.41 11.38
N ARG A 106 10.01 -6.07 11.39
CA ARG A 106 8.85 -5.17 11.36
C ARG A 106 8.02 -5.27 10.08
N PHE A 107 8.61 -5.69 8.97
CA PHE A 107 7.95 -5.75 7.66
C PHE A 107 7.21 -7.07 7.41
N LEU A 108 7.26 -7.99 8.37
CA LEU A 108 6.58 -9.27 8.29
C LEU A 108 5.35 -9.24 9.18
N ASP A 109 4.20 -9.56 8.63
CA ASP A 109 2.93 -9.49 9.34
C ASP A 109 2.56 -10.84 9.95
N GLU A 110 2.03 -10.82 11.18
CA GLU A 110 1.55 -12.04 11.83
C GLU A 110 0.36 -12.63 11.07
N GLY A 111 0.36 -13.95 10.91
CA GLY A 111 -0.66 -14.69 10.16
C GLY A 111 -0.47 -14.67 8.64
N GLN A 112 0.49 -13.91 8.10
CA GLN A 112 0.80 -13.91 6.67
C GLN A 112 1.81 -15.00 6.30
N GLN A 113 1.73 -15.45 5.05
CA GLN A 113 2.56 -16.50 4.50
C GLN A 113 3.60 -15.93 3.53
N TYR A 114 4.85 -16.34 3.70
CA TYR A 114 5.98 -15.87 2.90
C TYR A 114 6.82 -17.03 2.37
N LEU A 115 7.57 -16.78 1.31
CA LEU A 115 8.66 -17.63 0.87
C LEU A 115 9.94 -17.15 1.55
N VAL A 116 10.42 -17.94 2.51
CA VAL A 116 11.56 -17.59 3.38
C VAL A 116 12.78 -18.38 2.93
N GLY A 117 13.82 -17.67 2.49
CA GLY A 117 15.18 -18.19 2.36
C GLY A 117 16.02 -17.76 3.56
N ALA A 118 16.54 -18.73 4.32
CA ALA A 118 17.33 -18.47 5.51
C ALA A 118 18.74 -19.09 5.40
N GLY A 119 19.75 -18.27 5.70
CA GLY A 119 21.15 -18.64 5.77
C GLY A 119 21.57 -18.88 7.23
N PHE A 120 22.60 -19.70 7.45
CA PHE A 120 23.17 -19.89 8.78
C PHE A 120 24.33 -18.92 9.00
N ASP A 121 24.16 -18.01 9.95
CA ASP A 121 25.21 -17.09 10.37
C ASP A 121 26.03 -17.70 11.51
N ARG A 122 27.33 -17.87 11.29
CA ARG A 122 28.25 -18.46 12.27
C ARG A 122 28.57 -17.53 13.42
N GLU A 123 28.55 -16.21 13.21
CA GLU A 123 28.89 -15.24 14.26
C GLU A 123 27.83 -15.23 15.34
N VAL A 124 26.57 -15.36 14.93
CA VAL A 124 25.44 -15.31 15.85
C VAL A 124 24.83 -16.69 16.13
N GLY A 125 25.24 -17.72 15.40
CA GLY A 125 24.83 -19.11 15.62
C GLY A 125 23.34 -19.36 15.38
N ALA A 126 22.71 -18.60 14.49
CA ALA A 126 21.27 -18.70 14.21
C ALA A 126 20.98 -18.55 12.72
N LEU A 127 19.76 -18.93 12.33
CA LEU A 127 19.26 -18.63 11.00
C LEU A 127 18.97 -17.14 10.86
N VAL A 128 19.45 -16.56 9.77
CA VAL A 128 19.23 -15.16 9.40
C VAL A 128 18.59 -15.08 8.03
N SER A 129 17.76 -14.05 7.83
CA SER A 129 17.19 -13.71 6.53
C SER A 129 16.97 -12.21 6.47
N THR A 130 17.00 -11.64 5.27
CA THR A 130 16.66 -10.24 5.02
C THR A 130 15.38 -10.14 4.21
N VAL A 131 14.69 -9.01 4.31
CA VAL A 131 13.50 -8.70 3.50
C VAL A 131 13.86 -7.74 2.36
N ARG A 132 14.89 -6.90 2.58
CA ARG A 132 15.27 -5.84 1.67
C ARG A 132 15.91 -6.39 0.39
N PRO A 133 15.60 -5.82 -0.78
CA PRO A 133 16.33 -6.14 -2.00
C PRO A 133 17.79 -5.67 -1.87
N PRO A 134 18.73 -6.30 -2.59
CA PRO A 134 20.12 -5.87 -2.62
C PRO A 134 20.19 -4.42 -3.08
N ALA A 135 20.97 -3.60 -2.36
CA ALA A 135 21.11 -2.19 -2.68
C ALA A 135 21.79 -2.04 -4.05
N PRO A 136 21.26 -1.20 -4.96
CA PRO A 136 21.97 -0.92 -6.20
C PRO A 136 23.26 -0.17 -5.88
N THR A 137 24.33 -0.48 -6.61
CA THR A 137 25.64 0.17 -6.50
C THR A 137 25.60 1.59 -7.07
N PHE A 138 24.99 2.51 -6.35
CA PHE A 138 25.00 3.92 -6.72
C PHE A 138 26.35 4.56 -6.35
N GLY A 139 27.19 4.84 -7.36
CA GLY A 139 28.36 5.71 -7.21
C GLY A 139 29.72 5.02 -7.03
N GLY A 140 29.85 3.74 -7.39
CA GLY A 140 31.14 3.03 -7.52
C GLY A 140 31.57 2.89 -8.98
N ASN A 141 32.39 1.87 -9.29
CA ASN A 141 32.89 1.52 -10.63
C ASN A 141 31.81 1.33 -11.74
N ASP A 142 30.53 1.57 -11.46
CA ASP A 142 29.43 1.66 -12.43
C ASP A 142 29.42 2.99 -13.22
N VAL A 143 29.98 4.08 -12.68
CA VAL A 143 30.04 5.40 -13.36
C VAL A 143 31.35 5.67 -14.08
N ILE A 144 32.41 4.96 -13.73
CA ILE A 144 33.68 4.94 -14.46
C ILE A 144 33.83 3.47 -14.84
N GLY A 145 33.62 3.08 -16.10
CA GLY A 145 33.62 1.68 -16.59
C GLY A 145 34.92 0.90 -16.32
N LEU A 146 35.26 0.73 -15.05
CA LEU A 146 36.43 0.05 -14.52
C LEU A 146 36.07 -1.39 -14.13
N GLN A 147 34.78 -1.74 -14.17
CA GLN A 147 34.31 -3.14 -14.22
C GLN A 147 34.23 -3.66 -15.67
N ASP A 148 34.95 -3.06 -16.62
CA ASP A 148 35.19 -3.64 -17.96
C ASP A 148 36.12 -4.88 -17.86
N THR A 149 35.92 -5.77 -16.89
CA THR A 149 36.31 -7.16 -17.08
C THR A 149 35.37 -7.70 -18.16
N ALA A 150 35.91 -8.38 -19.16
CA ALA A 150 35.14 -8.92 -20.30
C ALA A 150 34.16 -10.06 -19.91
N VAL A 151 33.67 -10.06 -18.67
CA VAL A 151 32.91 -11.12 -18.03
C VAL A 151 31.56 -10.53 -17.62
N GLU A 152 30.54 -10.83 -18.42
CA GLU A 152 29.15 -10.53 -18.11
C GLU A 152 28.70 -11.38 -16.92
N CYS A 153 28.47 -10.75 -15.76
CA CYS A 153 28.01 -11.44 -14.56
C CYS A 153 26.48 -11.58 -14.59
N PRO A 154 25.93 -12.79 -14.38
CA PRO A 154 24.48 -12.96 -14.29
C PRO A 154 23.93 -12.25 -13.04
N ILE A 155 22.77 -11.60 -13.18
CA ILE A 155 22.02 -11.07 -12.04
C ILE A 155 21.42 -12.27 -11.30
N ILE A 156 21.86 -12.47 -10.05
CA ILE A 156 21.39 -13.54 -9.18
C ILE A 156 20.84 -12.89 -7.92
N ASP A 157 19.58 -13.17 -7.63
CA ASP A 157 18.95 -12.73 -6.39
C ASP A 157 19.55 -13.46 -5.18
N ASP A 158 19.68 -12.74 -4.08
CA ASP A 158 20.17 -13.30 -2.82
C ASP A 158 19.21 -14.39 -2.33
N PRO A 159 19.66 -15.66 -2.20
CA PRO A 159 18.82 -16.74 -1.72
C PRO A 159 18.51 -16.63 -0.22
N VAL A 160 19.26 -15.83 0.56
CA VAL A 160 19.04 -15.58 2.00
C VAL A 160 18.04 -14.43 2.18
N ARG A 161 16.92 -14.51 1.48
CA ARG A 161 15.91 -13.46 1.42
C ARG A 161 14.51 -13.99 1.57
N THR A 162 13.64 -13.18 2.17
CA THR A 162 12.21 -13.44 2.28
C THR A 162 11.44 -12.59 1.31
N VAL A 163 10.56 -13.24 0.55
CA VAL A 163 9.71 -12.65 -0.48
C VAL A 163 8.26 -13.11 -0.32
N ASN A 164 7.34 -12.43 -1.00
CA ASN A 164 5.96 -12.87 -1.07
C ASN A 164 5.84 -14.17 -1.88
N LEU A 165 4.69 -14.85 -1.76
CA LEU A 165 4.46 -16.14 -2.45
C LEU A 165 4.48 -16.05 -3.98
N ASP A 166 4.15 -14.88 -4.52
CA ASP A 166 4.23 -14.58 -5.94
C ASP A 166 5.64 -14.21 -6.39
N GLY A 167 6.62 -14.19 -5.46
CA GLY A 167 8.00 -13.80 -5.70
C GLY A 167 8.20 -12.28 -5.69
N SER A 168 7.15 -11.49 -5.44
CA SER A 168 7.29 -10.04 -5.29
C SER A 168 8.02 -9.67 -3.99
N ASP A 169 8.65 -8.51 -4.00
CA ASP A 169 9.32 -7.98 -2.82
C ASP A 169 8.30 -7.66 -1.73
N VAL A 170 8.63 -8.01 -0.48
CA VAL A 170 7.87 -7.54 0.67
C VAL A 170 8.08 -6.03 0.78
N ASP A 171 7.00 -5.32 1.09
CA ASP A 171 6.95 -3.86 1.06
C ASP A 171 7.74 -3.24 2.23
N SER A 172 9.07 -3.24 2.11
CA SER A 172 10.00 -2.75 3.13
C SER A 172 10.28 -1.24 3.02
N GLY A 173 9.43 -0.50 2.31
CA GLY A 173 9.58 0.94 2.12
C GLY A 173 9.42 1.73 3.41
N VAL A 174 10.12 2.86 3.53
CA VAL A 174 9.97 3.80 4.67
C VAL A 174 8.54 4.32 4.83
N LEU A 175 7.76 4.30 3.75
CA LEU A 175 6.35 4.71 3.76
C LEU A 175 5.41 3.59 4.20
N SER A 176 5.79 2.31 4.03
CA SER A 176 4.98 1.17 4.46
C SER A 176 4.73 1.24 5.97
N LEU A 177 5.77 1.54 6.75
CA LEU A 177 5.69 1.77 8.19
C LEU A 177 4.81 2.97 8.59
N LEU A 178 4.69 3.98 7.72
CA LEU A 178 3.84 5.15 7.97
C LEU A 178 2.36 4.85 7.66
N PHE A 179 2.11 4.00 6.66
CA PHE A 179 0.77 3.66 6.20
C PHE A 179 0.10 2.58 7.06
N ASP A 180 0.88 1.68 7.67
CA ASP A 180 0.33 0.66 8.55
C ASP A 180 -0.31 1.30 9.82
N ASP A 181 0.33 2.33 10.36
CA ASP A 181 -0.22 3.16 11.44
C ASP A 181 -1.27 4.17 10.98
N GLN A 182 -1.50 4.33 9.67
CA GLN A 182 -2.40 5.36 9.12
C GLN A 182 -3.85 5.14 9.55
N GLN A 183 -4.29 3.89 9.75
CA GLN A 183 -5.65 3.64 10.24
C GLN A 183 -5.84 4.17 11.66
N VAL A 184 -4.82 4.03 12.51
CA VAL A 184 -4.83 4.54 13.88
C VAL A 184 -4.71 6.06 13.90
N LEU A 185 -3.87 6.63 13.05
CA LEU A 185 -3.72 8.08 12.88
C LEU A 185 -4.99 8.74 12.30
N LEU A 186 -5.57 8.17 11.24
CA LEU A 186 -6.83 8.63 10.66
C LEU A 186 -7.97 8.50 11.66
N ALA A 187 -8.05 7.39 12.41
CA ALA A 187 -9.06 7.24 13.44
C ALA A 187 -8.92 8.33 14.52
N THR A 188 -7.70 8.63 14.95
CA THR A 188 -7.44 9.65 15.98
C THR A 188 -7.85 11.05 15.54
N LEU A 189 -7.70 11.38 14.25
CA LEU A 189 -8.13 12.68 13.72
C LEU A 189 -9.63 12.69 13.35
N ALA A 190 -10.13 11.63 12.72
CA ALA A 190 -11.49 11.56 12.21
C ALA A 190 -12.55 11.44 13.31
N VAL A 191 -12.27 10.66 14.36
CA VAL A 191 -13.20 10.45 15.47
C VAL A 191 -13.62 11.78 16.14
N PRO A 192 -12.71 12.66 16.59
CA PRO A 192 -13.12 13.94 17.19
C PRO A 192 -13.81 14.87 16.18
N THR A 193 -13.41 14.87 14.90
CA THR A 193 -14.09 15.68 13.87
C THR A 193 -15.53 15.23 13.65
N VAL A 194 -15.78 13.93 13.56
CA VAL A 194 -17.13 13.38 13.41
C VAL A 194 -17.98 13.68 14.64
N ILE A 195 -17.44 13.53 15.85
CA ILE A 195 -18.14 13.86 17.10
C ILE A 195 -18.55 15.35 17.11
N ALA A 196 -17.64 16.25 16.73
CA ALA A 196 -17.94 17.68 16.66
C ALA A 196 -19.04 17.98 15.62
N MET A 197 -18.98 17.34 14.45
CA MET A 197 -19.97 17.52 13.40
C MET A 197 -21.36 17.05 13.85
N VAL A 198 -21.44 15.88 14.49
CA VAL A 198 -22.68 15.33 15.05
C VAL A 198 -23.24 16.23 16.15
N ALA A 199 -22.39 16.73 17.06
CA ALA A 199 -22.81 17.64 18.11
C ALA A 199 -23.39 18.95 17.55
N MET A 200 -22.74 19.53 16.54
CA MET A 200 -23.23 20.72 15.83
C MET A 200 -24.60 20.49 15.20
N VAL A 201 -24.77 19.39 14.45
CA VAL A 201 -26.04 19.03 13.82
C VAL A 201 -27.14 18.83 14.86
N ALA A 202 -26.85 18.14 15.96
CA ALA A 202 -27.81 17.92 17.04
C ALA A 202 -28.29 19.23 17.68
N ILE A 203 -27.37 20.17 17.95
CA ILE A 203 -27.70 21.48 18.53
C ILE A 203 -28.57 22.30 17.57
N VAL A 204 -28.25 22.30 16.26
CA VAL A 204 -29.03 23.04 15.24
C VAL A 204 -30.45 22.49 15.13
N ILE A 205 -30.61 21.16 15.12
CA ILE A 205 -31.93 20.53 15.10
C ILE A 205 -32.73 20.93 16.34
N LEU A 206 -32.12 20.86 17.52
CA LEU A 206 -32.76 21.25 18.79
C LEU A 206 -33.22 22.71 18.78
N LYS A 207 -32.37 23.62 18.29
CA LYS A 207 -32.68 25.05 18.15
C LYS A 207 -33.80 25.30 17.14
N GLY A 208 -33.82 24.56 16.04
CA GLY A 208 -34.89 24.60 15.04
C GLY A 208 -36.24 24.20 15.63
N ILE A 209 -36.29 23.09 16.36
CA ILE A 209 -37.52 22.61 17.04
C ILE A 209 -38.02 23.66 18.05
N ALA A 210 -37.14 24.26 18.85
CA ALA A 210 -37.50 25.30 19.81
C ALA A 210 -38.05 26.58 19.13
N ALA A 211 -37.51 26.97 17.98
CA ALA A 211 -37.97 28.13 17.23
C ALA A 211 -39.36 27.89 16.59
N VAL A 212 -39.61 26.68 16.09
CA VAL A 212 -40.90 26.29 15.51
C VAL A 212 -41.99 26.21 16.59
N SER A 213 -41.69 25.61 17.74
CA SER A 213 -42.66 25.51 18.84
C SER A 213 -43.08 26.88 19.38
N MET A 214 -42.14 27.83 19.56
CA MET A 214 -42.48 29.20 19.95
C MET A 214 -43.40 29.88 18.93
N ARG A 215 -43.11 29.79 17.62
CA ARG A 215 -43.97 30.39 16.59
C ARG A 215 -45.38 29.79 16.57
N GLY A 216 -45.53 28.49 16.84
CA GLY A 216 -46.84 27.84 16.94
C GLY A 216 -47.70 28.39 18.07
N VAL A 217 -47.12 28.59 19.26
CA VAL A 217 -47.85 29.10 20.44
C VAL A 217 -48.24 30.57 20.28
N PHE A 218 -47.34 31.41 19.75
CA PHE A 218 -47.65 32.82 19.50
C PHE A 218 -48.67 33.03 18.37
N GLY A 219 -48.74 32.12 17.39
CA GLY A 219 -49.77 32.14 16.34
C GLY A 219 -51.18 31.85 16.88
N LEU A 220 -51.31 30.86 17.77
CA LEU A 220 -52.58 30.53 18.44
C LEU A 220 -53.01 31.62 19.45
N GLY A 221 -52.06 32.23 20.16
CA GLY A 221 -52.34 33.34 21.08
C GLY A 221 -52.85 34.61 20.39
N ARG A 222 -52.35 34.94 19.18
CA ARG A 222 -52.86 36.08 18.40
C ARG A 222 -54.26 35.84 17.84
N ALA A 223 -54.60 34.61 17.45
CA ALA A 223 -55.95 34.27 16.97
C ALA A 223 -57.02 34.38 18.07
N ALA A 224 -56.63 34.22 19.35
CA ALA A 224 -57.53 34.37 20.49
C ALA A 224 -57.77 35.83 20.92
N LEU A 225 -56.90 36.76 20.53
CA LEU A 225 -56.92 38.16 20.98
C LEU A 225 -57.37 39.16 19.90
N THR A 226 -57.62 38.73 18.67
CA THR A 226 -58.31 39.60 17.71
C THR A 226 -59.81 39.50 17.98
N PRO A 227 -60.46 40.55 18.52
CA PRO A 227 -61.92 40.56 18.64
C PRO A 227 -62.52 40.41 17.24
N VAL A 228 -63.50 39.52 17.13
CA VAL A 228 -64.35 39.39 15.94
C VAL A 228 -64.77 40.81 15.53
N PRO A 229 -64.47 41.27 14.31
CA PRO A 229 -64.88 42.60 13.89
C PRO A 229 -66.39 42.59 13.82
N ASP A 230 -67.03 43.20 14.81
CA ASP A 230 -68.48 43.24 14.93
C ASP A 230 -69.05 44.01 13.74
N HIS A 231 -69.62 43.30 12.76
CA HIS A 231 -70.12 43.90 11.51
C HIS A 231 -71.32 44.83 11.76
N ARG A 232 -71.78 44.92 13.01
CA ARG A 232 -72.97 45.67 13.44
C ARG A 232 -72.69 47.12 13.86
N ALA A 233 -71.43 47.54 13.99
CA ALA A 233 -71.07 48.89 14.45
C ALA A 233 -70.78 49.92 13.33
N VAL A 234 -70.84 49.55 12.04
CA VAL A 234 -70.46 50.43 10.90
C VAL A 234 -71.68 50.99 10.14
N ARG A 235 -72.83 51.11 10.80
CA ARG A 235 -73.88 52.03 10.35
C ARG A 235 -74.35 52.85 11.53
N VAL A 236 -73.86 54.08 11.62
CA VAL A 236 -74.65 55.30 11.80
C VAL A 236 -73.71 56.46 12.18
N ARG A 237 -73.86 57.58 11.46
CA ARG A 237 -73.15 58.88 11.50
C ARG A 237 -71.82 58.91 10.73
N GLY A 238 -71.63 59.81 9.77
CA GLY A 238 -72.43 60.94 9.32
C GLY A 238 -71.62 61.73 8.28
N HIS A 239 -72.33 62.34 7.34
CA HIS A 239 -71.81 63.23 6.31
C HIS A 239 -71.10 64.49 6.88
N GLY A 240 -70.05 64.94 6.19
CA GLY A 240 -69.26 66.16 6.44
C GLY A 240 -67.78 65.79 6.61
N ASP A 241 -66.80 66.16 5.78
CA ASP A 241 -66.61 67.34 4.96
C ASP A 241 -65.71 67.00 3.76
N ARG A 242 -66.21 67.20 2.55
CA ARG A 242 -65.48 66.92 1.30
C ARG A 242 -64.59 68.08 0.84
N LYS A 243 -64.14 68.95 1.76
CA LYS A 243 -63.35 70.16 1.43
C LYS A 243 -61.93 70.21 2.02
N ALA A 244 -61.50 69.25 2.84
CA ALA A 244 -60.16 69.30 3.44
C ALA A 244 -59.04 68.57 2.65
N VAL A 245 -59.38 67.76 1.62
CA VAL A 245 -58.38 66.92 0.91
C VAL A 245 -57.62 67.67 -0.19
N VAL A 246 -58.08 68.86 -0.60
CA VAL A 246 -57.38 69.65 -1.64
C VAL A 246 -56.27 70.56 -1.07
N ALA A 247 -56.24 70.80 0.25
CA ALA A 247 -55.27 71.71 0.85
C ALA A 247 -53.96 71.04 1.33
N LYS A 248 -53.93 69.72 1.52
CA LYS A 248 -52.73 69.02 2.05
C LYS A 248 -51.88 68.30 1.00
N ALA A 249 -52.38 68.19 -0.23
CA ALA A 249 -51.64 67.62 -1.36
C ALA A 249 -50.61 68.58 -1.97
N LYS A 250 -50.41 69.78 -1.41
CA LYS A 250 -49.50 70.80 -1.94
C LYS A 250 -48.23 71.04 -1.11
N GLU A 251 -48.04 70.32 0.01
CA GLU A 251 -46.94 70.59 0.97
C GLU A 251 -45.88 69.46 1.02
N SER A 252 -46.04 68.33 0.32
CA SER A 252 -45.09 67.20 0.41
C SER A 252 -44.35 66.92 -0.91
N ASP A 253 -44.15 67.96 -1.72
CA ASP A 253 -43.26 67.95 -2.89
C ASP A 253 -41.93 68.69 -2.60
N ARG A 254 -41.58 68.84 -1.32
CA ARG A 254 -40.43 69.64 -0.86
C ARG A 254 -39.65 68.95 0.26
N SER A 255 -39.11 67.78 -0.01
CA SER A 255 -37.95 67.25 0.72
C SER A 255 -37.33 66.08 -0.04
N THR A 256 -36.66 66.38 -1.14
CA THR A 256 -35.68 65.47 -1.74
C THR A 256 -34.46 66.32 -2.01
N ASP A 257 -33.57 66.40 -1.03
CA ASP A 257 -32.19 66.82 -1.21
C ASP A 257 -31.36 66.40 0.01
N GLU A 258 -30.13 65.98 -0.28
CA GLU A 258 -28.97 65.79 0.59
C GLU A 258 -28.94 64.64 1.62
N SER A 259 -28.13 63.62 1.31
CA SER A 259 -26.82 63.36 1.94
C SER A 259 -26.40 61.92 1.56
N SER A 260 -25.37 61.67 0.75
CA SER A 260 -23.94 61.69 1.12
C SER A 260 -23.69 60.77 2.34
N SER A 261 -22.78 59.80 2.39
CA SER A 261 -21.53 59.53 1.67
C SER A 261 -20.94 58.20 2.18
N ASP A 262 -19.99 57.66 1.43
CA ASP A 262 -18.81 56.88 1.85
C ASP A 262 -18.90 55.43 2.37
N GLY A 263 -18.06 54.60 1.73
CA GLY A 263 -17.72 53.24 2.15
C GLY A 263 -16.86 52.49 1.12
N LEU A 264 -15.72 53.09 0.72
CA LEU A 264 -14.63 52.48 -0.04
C LEU A 264 -13.77 51.57 0.88
N VAL A 265 -12.82 50.83 0.27
CA VAL A 265 -11.72 50.01 0.84
C VAL A 265 -12.08 48.51 0.91
N ASP A 266 -11.76 47.67 -0.09
CA ASP A 266 -10.44 47.18 -0.56
C ASP A 266 -9.72 46.27 0.45
N SER A 267 -9.54 45.00 0.08
CA SER A 267 -8.43 44.12 0.51
C SER A 267 -8.57 42.77 -0.19
N GLY A 268 -7.83 42.61 -1.29
CA GLY A 268 -7.41 41.31 -1.79
C GLY A 268 -6.18 40.81 -1.02
N ALA A 269 -6.06 39.50 -0.91
CA ALA A 269 -4.77 38.83 -0.69
C ALA A 269 -4.85 37.44 -1.35
N SER A 270 -4.07 37.31 -2.43
CA SER A 270 -3.51 36.05 -2.91
C SER A 270 -2.35 35.61 -2.03
#